data_AF-A0A852TPX9-F1
#
_entry.id   AF-A0A852TPX9-F1
#
_cell.length_a   1.000
_cell.length_b   1.000
_cell.length_c   1.000
_cell.angle_alpha   90.00
_cell.angle_beta   90.00
_cell.angle_gamma   90.00
#
_symmetry.space_group_name_H-M   'P 1'
#
loop_
_entity.id
_entity.type
_entity.pdbx_description
1 polymer ?
#
loop_
_entity_poly.entity_id
_entity_poly.type
_entity_poly.pdbx_seq_one_letter_code
_entity_poly.pdbx_strand_id
1 'polypeptide(L)' 'MVLNSGGELLFCAHHMRKHDDSLRRIASEIQDETDRLHSTPATAAENER' A
#
# COMPACT_ATOMS: atom_id res chain seq x y z
N MET A 1 -5.50 -0.40 -2.23
CA MET A 1 -6.90 -0.19 -1.81
C MET A 1 -7.78 -0.22 -3.03
N VAL A 2 -9.02 -0.69 -2.89
CA VAL A 2 -10.03 -0.63 -3.96
C VAL A 2 -10.99 0.51 -3.69
N LEU A 3 -11.17 1.40 -4.66
CA LEU A 3 -12.11 2.53 -4.59
C LEU A 3 -13.52 2.07 -4.96
N ASN A 4 -14.53 2.75 -4.44
CA ASN A 4 -15.93 2.49 -4.80
C ASN A 4 -16.22 2.68 -6.30
N SER A 5 -15.38 3.44 -7.01
CA SER A 5 -15.45 3.63 -8.46
C SER A 5 -14.86 2.47 -9.28
N GLY A 6 -14.33 1.43 -8.64
CA GLY A 6 -13.78 0.24 -9.30
C GLY A 6 -12.31 0.36 -9.72
N GLY A 7 -11.59 1.38 -9.25
CA GLY A 7 -10.14 1.54 -9.48
C GLY A 7 -9.30 1.21 -8.24
N GLU A 8 -8.01 0.95 -8.44
CA GLU A 8 -7.05 0.77 -7.35
C GLU A 8 -6.23 2.03 -7.10
N LEU A 9 -6.00 2.33 -5.82
CA LEU A 9 -5.13 3.43 -5.41
C LEU A 9 -4.04 2.91 -4.47
N LEU A 10 -2.78 3.13 -4.86
CA LEU A 10 -1.58 2.75 -4.13
C LEU A 10 -1.01 3.98 -3.42
N PHE A 11 -0.78 3.84 -2.12
CA PHE A 11 -0.10 4.85 -1.30
C PHE A 11 1.11 4.23 -0.62
N CYS A 12 2.13 5.05 -0.39
CA CYS A 12 3.14 4.73 0.62
C CYS A 12 2.49 4.82 2.02
N ALA A 13 2.94 4.01 2.97
CA ALA A 13 2.41 3.99 4.34
C ALA A 13 2.31 5.39 4.99
N HIS A 14 3.28 6.27 4.72
CA HIS A 14 3.26 7.67 5.16
C HIS A 14 2.03 8.45 4.63
N HIS A 15 1.73 8.34 3.34
CA HIS A 15 0.69 9.16 2.72
C HIS A 15 -0.72 8.67 3.07
N MET A 16 -0.90 7.37 3.33
CA MET A 16 -2.17 6.83 3.81
C MET A 16 -2.55 7.46 5.15
N ARG A 17 -1.63 7.51 6.13
CA ARG A 17 -1.90 8.05 7.48
C ARG A 17 -2.34 9.51 7.48
N LYS A 18 -1.80 10.32 6.57
CA LYS A 18 -2.17 11.73 6.44
C LYS A 18 -3.61 11.93 5.93
N HIS A 19 -4.15 10.96 5.21
CA HIS A 19 -5.43 11.06 4.51
C HIS A 19 -6.45 9.99 4.92
N ASP A 20 -6.19 9.23 5.99
CA ASP A 20 -6.97 8.06 6.42
C ASP A 20 -8.48 8.36 6.50
N ASP A 21 -8.85 9.44 7.18
CA ASP A 21 -10.25 9.85 7.34
C ASP A 21 -10.98 10.08 6.00
N SER A 22 -10.28 10.63 5.00
CA SER A 22 -10.87 10.88 3.69
C SER A 22 -10.92 9.60 2.85
N LEU A 23 -9.89 8.76 2.97
CA LEU A 23 -9.77 7.51 2.21
C LEU A 23 -10.82 6.49 2.66
N ARG A 24 -11.06 6.38 3.97
CA ARG A 24 -12.11 5.50 4.54
C ARG A 24 -13.52 5.81 4.03
N ARG A 25 -13.79 7.03 3.58
CA ARG A 25 -15.11 7.41 3.04
C ARG A 25 -15.34 6.96 1.60
N ILE A 26 -14.28 6.74 0.83
CA ILE A 26 -14.35 6.46 -0.62
C ILE A 26 -13.82 5.08 -1.00
N ALA A 27 -13.11 4.42 -0.10
CA ALA A 27 -12.58 3.07 -0.30
C ALA A 27 -13.69 2.04 -0.05
N SER A 28 -13.77 1.07 -0.94
CA SER A 28 -14.56 -0.15 -0.73
C SER A 28 -13.80 -1.10 0.19
N GLU A 29 -12.47 -1.14 0.07
CA GLU A 29 -11.59 -2.00 0.84
C GLU A 29 -10.22 -1.32 1.02
N ILE A 30 -9.68 -1.38 2.25
CA ILE A 30 -8.34 -0.93 2.58
C ILE A 30 -7.45 -2.14 2.86
N GLN A 31 -6.41 -2.30 2.06
CA GLN A 31 -5.35 -3.28 2.24
C GLN A 31 -4.13 -2.54 2.81
N ASP A 32 -3.78 -2.83 4.07
CA ASP A 32 -2.62 -2.26 4.73
C ASP A 32 -1.46 -3.26 4.70
N GLU A 33 -0.48 -2.96 3.87
CA GLU A 33 0.72 -3.77 3.67
C GLU A 33 1.95 -3.15 4.38
N THR A 34 1.73 -2.17 5.28
CA THR A 34 2.83 -1.46 5.98
C THR A 34 3.74 -2.42 6.73
N ASP A 35 3.19 -3.48 7.31
CA ASP A 35 3.95 -4.48 8.06
C ASP A 35 5.00 -5.21 7.20
N ARG A 36 4.75 -5.33 5.88
CA ARG A 36 5.71 -5.95 4.96
C ARG A 36 6.92 -5.08 4.68
N LEU A 37 6.86 -3.77 4.94
CA LEU A 37 7.99 -2.86 4.77
C LEU A 37 9.10 -3.08 5.81
N HIS A 38 8.77 -3.69 6.94
CA HIS A 38 9.75 -4.00 7.99
C HIS A 38 10.54 -5.28 7.71
N SER A 39 10.05 -6.12 6.81
CA SER A 39 10.80 -7.25 6.28
C SER A 39 11.81 -6.75 5.27
N THR A 40 13.10 -6.79 5.61
CA THR A 40 14.16 -6.62 4.61
C THR A 40 14.02 -7.78 3.62
N PRO A 41 13.68 -7.54 2.34
CA PRO A 41 13.69 -8.61 1.36
C PRO A 41 15.13 -9.14 1.28
N ALA A 42 15.30 -10.46 1.26
CA ALA A 42 16.60 -11.04 0.94
C ALA A 42 17.06 -10.42 -0.39
N THR A 43 18.23 -9.75 -0.35
CA THR A 43 18.87 -9.15 -1.53
C THR A 43 18.74 -10.11 -2.71
N ALA A 44 18.22 -9.61 -3.84
CA ALA A 44 18.14 -10.39 -5.07
C ALA A 44 19.52 -11.05 -5.32
N ALA A 45 19.52 -12.36 -5.53
CA ALA A 45 20.76 -13.10 -5.76
C ALA A 45 21.53 -12.45 -6.92
N GLU A 46 22.84 -12.28 -6.75
CA GLU A 46 23.75 -11.54 -7.63
C GLU A 46 23.90 -12.10 -9.07
N ASN A 47 23.03 -13.02 -9.49
CA ASN A 47 23.08 -13.68 -10.79
C ASN A 47 21.89 -13.31 -11.69
N GLU A 48 21.68 -12.03 -11.93
CA GLU A 48 20.90 -11.53 -13.06
C GLU A 48 21.56 -10.23 -13.54
N ARG A 49 22.55 -10.39 -14.43
CA ARG A 49 23.13 -9.32 -15.26
C ARG A 49 22.99 -9.70 -16.72
#